data_AF-R7TNQ5-F1
#
_entry.id   AF-R7TNQ5-F1
#
_cell.length_a   1.000
_cell.length_b   1.000
_cell.length_c   1.000
_cell.angle_alpha   90.00
_cell.angle_beta   90.00
_cell.angle_gamma   90.00
#
_symmetry.space_group_name_H-M   'P 1'
#
loop_
_entity.id
_entity.type
_entity.pdbx_description
1 polymer ?
#
loop_
_entity_poly.entity_id
_entity_poly.type
_entity_poly.pdbx_seq_one_letter_code
_entity_poly.pdbx_strand_id
1 'polypeptide(L)'
;LVEFFYTGNIELTEGNIKALVAGSDFLCCEHLKAHCEEYLVDTVGLSNCIDYYKYGRVFNLKLLIKTAFEFLLSKFREFKEISDFDKLTEDELVEVVSCDRLNAENEDVVFEAVVHWVNADPDARK
;
A
#
# COMPACT_ATOMS: atom_id res chain seq x y z
N LEU A 1 21.29 -10.26 3.53
CA LEU A 1 20.72 -11.63 3.39
C LEU A 1 21.70 -12.70 3.81
N VAL A 2 22.88 -12.84 3.20
CA VAL A 2 23.88 -13.85 3.62
C VAL A 2 24.21 -13.72 5.10
N GLU A 3 24.50 -12.49 5.56
CA GLU A 3 24.80 -12.22 6.98
C GLU A 3 23.66 -12.63 7.92
N PHE A 4 22.39 -12.38 7.57
CA PHE A 4 21.22 -12.82 8.35
C PHE A 4 21.20 -14.35 8.55
N PHE A 5 21.51 -15.14 7.52
CA PHE A 5 21.55 -16.59 7.66
C PHE A 5 22.66 -17.09 8.59
N TYR A 6 23.73 -16.31 8.77
CA TYR A 6 24.83 -16.66 9.66
C TYR A 6 24.67 -16.10 11.07
N THR A 7 24.06 -14.94 11.24
CA THR A 7 23.99 -14.22 12.53
C THR A 7 22.60 -14.20 13.16
N GLY A 8 21.54 -14.48 12.39
CA GLY A 8 20.15 -14.28 12.80
C GLY A 8 19.74 -12.81 12.91
N ASN A 9 20.64 -11.86 12.65
CA ASN A 9 20.41 -10.43 12.81
C ASN A 9 20.50 -9.72 11.46
N ILE A 10 19.57 -8.80 11.22
CA ILE A 10 19.59 -7.89 10.08
C ILE A 10 18.98 -6.55 10.48
N GLU A 11 19.67 -5.47 10.18
CA GLU A 11 19.14 -4.13 10.39
C GLU A 11 18.23 -3.75 9.21
N LEU A 12 16.96 -3.44 9.50
CA LEU A 12 16.00 -3.01 8.51
C LEU A 12 16.08 -1.49 8.33
N THR A 13 16.14 -1.05 7.08
CA THR A 13 16.19 0.37 6.70
C THR A 13 15.33 0.61 5.47
N GLU A 14 14.89 1.85 5.24
CA GLU A 14 14.12 2.20 4.03
C GLU A 14 14.85 1.85 2.73
N GLY A 15 16.19 1.93 2.72
CA GLY A 15 17.01 1.63 1.55
C GLY A 15 17.13 0.13 1.24
N ASN A 16 17.00 -0.74 2.24
CA ASN A 16 17.19 -2.19 2.06
C ASN A 16 15.87 -2.99 2.07
N ILE A 17 14.80 -2.46 2.69
CA ILE A 17 13.59 -3.23 3.02
C ILE A 17 12.95 -3.90 1.80
N LYS A 18 12.83 -3.20 0.67
CA LYS A 18 12.23 -3.75 -0.55
C LYS A 18 13.04 -4.91 -1.14
N ALA A 19 14.37 -4.81 -1.09
CA ALA A 19 15.26 -5.87 -1.55
C ALA A 19 15.22 -7.08 -0.59
N LEU A 20 15.05 -6.83 0.71
CA LEU A 20 14.92 -7.89 1.71
C LEU A 20 13.60 -8.65 1.58
N VAL A 21 12.48 -7.96 1.37
CA VAL A 21 11.20 -8.62 1.07
C VAL A 21 11.32 -9.50 -0.17
N ALA A 22 11.82 -8.96 -1.29
CA ALA A 22 11.96 -9.71 -2.53
C ALA A 22 12.91 -10.92 -2.37
N GLY A 23 14.03 -10.76 -1.68
CA GLY A 23 14.95 -11.85 -1.40
C GLY A 23 14.37 -12.90 -0.44
N SER A 24 13.62 -12.48 0.58
CA SER A 24 12.96 -13.38 1.53
C SER A 24 11.87 -14.21 0.84
N ASP A 25 11.11 -13.61 -0.07
CA ASP A 25 10.09 -14.29 -0.88
C ASP A 25 10.73 -15.30 -1.84
N PHE A 26 11.75 -14.88 -2.60
CA PHE A 26 12.48 -15.75 -3.52
C PHE A 26 13.09 -16.97 -2.82
N LEU A 27 13.63 -16.78 -1.61
CA LEU A 27 14.23 -17.84 -0.81
C LEU A 27 13.21 -18.63 0.03
N CYS A 28 11.91 -18.30 -0.05
CA CYS A 28 10.85 -18.88 0.78
C CYS A 28 11.14 -18.78 2.29
N CYS A 29 11.78 -17.69 2.72
CA CYS A 29 12.15 -17.42 4.11
C CYS A 29 11.03 -16.61 4.81
N GLU A 30 9.95 -17.30 5.17
CA GLU A 30 8.74 -16.68 5.74
C GLU A 30 9.01 -15.88 7.02
N HIS A 31 9.93 -16.33 7.88
CA HIS A 31 10.26 -15.60 9.12
C HIS A 31 10.88 -14.22 8.83
N LEU A 32 11.81 -14.15 7.88
CA LEU A 32 12.40 -12.87 7.47
C LEU A 32 11.37 -11.99 6.77
N LYS A 33 10.52 -12.60 5.94
CA LYS A 33 9.44 -11.89 5.23
C LYS A 33 8.44 -11.26 6.20
N ALA A 34 8.01 -12.00 7.22
CA ALA A 34 7.15 -11.49 8.28
C ALA A 34 7.81 -10.35 9.07
N HIS A 35 9.10 -10.48 9.41
CA HIS A 35 9.82 -9.40 10.09
C HIS A 35 9.95 -8.13 9.22
N CYS A 36 10.17 -8.28 7.91
CA CYS A 36 10.15 -7.15 6.97
C CYS A 36 8.74 -6.53 6.85
N GLU A 37 7.70 -7.36 6.90
CA GLU A 37 6.31 -6.90 6.86
C GLU A 37 5.96 -6.03 8.08
N GLU A 38 6.35 -6.44 9.28
CA GLU A 38 6.16 -5.66 10.51
C GLU A 38 6.79 -4.26 10.40
N TYR A 39 8.04 -4.19 9.92
CA TYR A 39 8.70 -2.90 9.68
C TYR A 39 7.92 -2.01 8.69
N LEU A 40 7.43 -2.58 7.58
CA LEU A 40 6.67 -1.81 6.59
C LEU A 40 5.33 -1.33 7.12
N VAL A 41 4.69 -2.12 7.98
CA VAL A 41 3.43 -1.77 8.65
C VAL A 41 3.60 -0.54 9.54
N ASP A 42 4.71 -0.48 10.29
CA ASP A 42 5.02 0.65 11.17
C ASP A 42 5.38 1.94 10.41
N THR A 43 5.76 1.84 9.13
CA THR A 43 6.13 2.98 8.28
C THR A 43 5.03 3.41 7.30
N VAL A 44 3.81 2.87 7.39
CA VAL A 44 2.67 3.29 6.56
C VAL A 44 2.32 4.75 6.83
N GLY A 45 2.20 5.54 5.75
CA GLY A 45 1.84 6.95 5.81
C GLY A 45 1.21 7.44 4.51
N LEU A 46 0.74 8.69 4.51
CA LEU A 46 -0.01 9.29 3.39
C LEU A 46 0.71 9.22 2.04
N SER A 47 2.03 9.39 2.05
CA SER A 47 2.85 9.41 0.82
C SER A 47 3.21 8.04 0.26
N ASN A 48 3.02 6.96 1.03
CA ASN A 48 3.47 5.61 0.62
C ASN A 48 2.37 4.55 0.72
N CYS A 49 1.20 4.89 1.28
CA CYS A 49 0.13 3.94 1.58
C CYS A 49 -0.36 3.17 0.35
N ILE A 50 -0.60 3.85 -0.77
CA ILE A 50 -1.09 3.21 -2.00
C ILE A 50 0.00 2.32 -2.62
N ASP A 51 1.24 2.80 -2.64
CA ASP A 51 2.38 2.00 -3.09
C ASP A 51 2.56 0.75 -2.21
N TYR A 52 2.39 0.87 -0.90
CA TYR A 52 2.49 -0.25 0.05
C TYR A 52 1.32 -1.21 -0.07
N TYR A 53 0.10 -0.72 -0.32
CA TYR A 53 -1.06 -1.56 -0.62
C TYR A 53 -0.77 -2.45 -1.84
N LYS A 54 -0.31 -1.85 -2.94
CA LYS A 54 0.05 -2.57 -4.17
C LYS A 54 1.23 -3.50 -3.97
N TYR A 55 2.27 -3.03 -3.31
CA TYR A 55 3.47 -3.82 -3.00
C TYR A 55 3.13 -5.04 -2.15
N GLY A 56 2.26 -4.86 -1.16
CA GLY A 56 1.76 -5.94 -0.33
C GLY A 56 1.03 -7.00 -1.14
N ARG A 57 0.20 -6.62 -2.13
CA ARG A 57 -0.47 -7.58 -3.03
C ARG A 57 0.52 -8.38 -3.88
N VAL A 58 1.57 -7.74 -4.40
CA VAL A 58 2.61 -8.40 -5.21
C VAL A 58 3.35 -9.48 -4.41
N PHE A 59 3.73 -9.17 -3.16
CA PHE A 59 4.48 -10.08 -2.30
C PHE A 59 3.59 -10.86 -1.32
N ASN A 60 2.26 -10.78 -1.44
CA ASN A 60 1.31 -11.42 -0.53
C ASN A 60 1.55 -11.11 0.96
N LEU A 61 1.87 -9.85 1.27
CA LEU A 61 2.06 -9.32 2.62
C LEU A 61 0.70 -8.90 3.20
N LYS A 62 0.00 -9.85 3.83
CA LYS A 62 -1.41 -9.70 4.24
C LYS A 62 -1.63 -8.63 5.31
N LEU A 63 -0.73 -8.52 6.28
CA LEU A 63 -0.81 -7.50 7.32
C LEU A 63 -0.57 -6.12 6.71
N LEU A 64 0.41 -5.99 5.82
CA LEU A 64 0.68 -4.73 5.12
C LEU A 64 -0.51 -4.29 4.25
N ILE A 65 -1.08 -5.21 3.46
CA ILE A 65 -2.28 -4.94 2.64
C ILE A 65 -3.40 -4.40 3.53
N LYS A 66 -3.69 -5.11 4.64
CA LYS A 66 -4.76 -4.72 5.56
C LYS A 66 -4.50 -3.34 6.17
N THR A 67 -3.31 -3.11 6.71
CA THR A 67 -2.97 -1.84 7.38
C THR A 67 -3.01 -0.68 6.39
N ALA A 68 -2.40 -0.85 5.21
CA ALA A 68 -2.42 0.18 4.18
C ALA A 68 -3.86 0.47 3.70
N PHE A 69 -4.68 -0.56 3.49
CA PHE A 69 -6.07 -0.36 3.08
C PHE A 69 -6.89 0.34 4.17
N GLU A 70 -6.77 -0.07 5.42
CA GLU A 70 -7.47 0.59 6.54
C GLU A 70 -6.99 2.04 6.74
N PHE A 71 -5.69 2.29 6.56
CA PHE A 71 -5.13 3.65 6.58
C PHE A 71 -5.72 4.50 5.44
N LEU A 72 -5.73 3.99 4.21
CA LEU A 72 -6.31 4.63 3.03
C LEU A 72 -7.78 5.02 3.27
N LEU A 73 -8.59 4.09 3.79
CA LEU A 73 -10.01 4.34 4.10
C LEU A 73 -10.18 5.41 5.18
N SER A 74 -9.36 5.36 6.23
CA SER A 74 -9.45 6.31 7.35
C SER A 74 -9.03 7.73 6.97
N LYS A 75 -8.09 7.84 6.03
CA LYS A 75 -7.45 9.08 5.57
C LYS A 75 -7.93 9.53 4.20
N PHE A 76 -8.98 8.93 3.66
CA PHE A 76 -9.49 9.15 2.31
C PHE A 76 -9.62 10.64 1.92
N ARG A 77 -10.08 11.48 2.86
CA ARG A 77 -10.22 12.94 2.66
C ARG A 77 -8.91 13.65 2.33
N GLU A 78 -7.81 13.17 2.91
CA GLU A 78 -6.47 13.72 2.74
C GLU A 78 -5.86 13.27 1.40
N PHE A 79 -6.37 12.19 0.78
CA PHE A 79 -5.87 11.67 -0.50
C PHE A 79 -6.32 12.45 -1.72
N LYS A 80 -7.34 13.31 -1.62
CA LYS A 80 -7.76 14.19 -2.73
C LYS A 80 -6.61 15.06 -3.25
N GLU A 81 -5.69 15.45 -2.37
CA GLU A 81 -4.53 16.29 -2.70
C GLU A 81 -3.27 15.49 -3.04
N ILE A 82 -3.31 14.15 -2.92
CA ILE A 82 -2.15 13.27 -3.07
C ILE A 82 -2.18 12.62 -4.46
N SER A 83 -1.18 12.96 -5.28
CA SER A 83 -1.00 12.47 -6.66
C SER A 83 -0.97 10.95 -6.82
N ASP A 84 -0.80 10.20 -5.73
CA ASP A 84 -0.72 8.74 -5.74
C ASP A 84 -2.10 8.07 -5.86
N PHE A 85 -3.20 8.81 -5.63
CA PHE A 85 -4.55 8.29 -5.82
C PHE A 85 -4.78 7.82 -7.27
N ASP A 86 -4.15 8.51 -8.22
CA ASP A 86 -4.18 8.17 -9.64
C ASP A 86 -3.44 6.86 -9.96
N LYS A 87 -2.66 6.29 -9.02
CA LYS A 87 -2.01 5.00 -9.24
C LYS A 87 -2.98 3.84 -9.13
N LEU A 88 -4.14 3.99 -8.50
CA LEU A 88 -5.14 2.93 -8.35
C LEU A 88 -5.69 2.49 -9.71
N THR A 89 -5.90 1.18 -9.88
CA THR A 89 -6.68 0.64 -11.01
C THR A 89 -8.17 0.87 -10.78
N GLU A 90 -9.00 0.71 -11.82
CA GLU A 90 -10.46 0.83 -11.70
C GLU A 90 -11.02 -0.11 -10.62
N ASP A 91 -10.63 -1.39 -10.66
CA ASP A 91 -11.08 -2.38 -9.67
C ASP A 91 -10.68 -2.00 -8.23
N GLU A 92 -9.45 -1.50 -8.04
CA GLU A 92 -8.97 -1.05 -6.73
C GLU A 92 -9.68 0.22 -6.27
N LEU A 93 -9.99 1.14 -7.18
CA LEU A 93 -10.77 2.32 -6.87
C LEU A 93 -12.18 1.92 -6.41
N VAL A 94 -12.85 1.05 -7.17
CA VAL A 94 -14.18 0.52 -6.84
C VAL A 94 -14.16 -0.15 -5.46
N GLU A 95 -13.13 -0.95 -5.17
CA GLU A 95 -12.95 -1.58 -3.85
C GLU A 95 -12.87 -0.55 -2.71
N VAL A 96 -12.13 0.55 -2.91
CA VAL A 96 -11.98 1.62 -1.91
C VAL A 96 -13.31 2.37 -1.73
N VAL A 97 -13.92 2.86 -2.82
CA VAL A 97 -15.10 3.74 -2.74
C VAL A 97 -16.38 2.98 -2.36
N SER A 98 -16.43 1.67 -2.59
CA SER A 98 -17.58 0.82 -2.21
C SER A 98 -17.46 0.27 -0.79
N CYS A 99 -16.38 0.59 -0.06
CA CYS A 99 -16.19 0.06 1.29
C CYS A 99 -17.03 0.82 2.31
N ASP A 100 -17.88 0.11 3.07
CA ASP A 100 -18.71 0.70 4.14
C ASP A 100 -17.90 1.40 5.24
N ARG A 101 -16.61 1.07 5.37
CA ARG A 101 -15.68 1.67 6.36
C ARG A 101 -14.98 2.92 5.83
N LEU A 102 -15.27 3.36 4.62
CA LEU A 102 -14.70 4.55 4.01
C LEU A 102 -15.05 5.79 4.82
N ASN A 103 -14.04 6.54 5.27
CA ASN A 103 -14.26 7.77 6.03
C ASN A 103 -14.45 8.98 5.10
N ALA A 104 -15.49 8.94 4.28
CA ALA A 104 -15.98 10.09 3.53
C ALA A 104 -16.98 10.87 4.38
N GLU A 105 -16.89 12.20 4.41
CA GLU A 105 -17.85 13.03 5.16
C GLU A 105 -19.26 12.94 4.58
N ASN A 106 -19.32 12.86 3.24
CA ASN A 106 -20.52 12.79 2.44
C ASN A 106 -20.17 12.17 1.06
N GLU A 107 -21.18 11.93 0.24
CA GLU A 107 -21.02 11.38 -1.11
C GLU A 107 -20.30 12.35 -2.06
N ASP A 108 -20.38 13.66 -1.82
CA ASP A 108 -19.71 14.68 -2.65
C ASP A 108 -18.19 14.48 -2.66
N VAL A 109 -17.58 14.15 -1.51
CA VAL A 109 -16.13 13.88 -1.42
C VAL A 109 -15.75 12.65 -2.24
N VAL A 110 -16.58 11.61 -2.23
CA VAL A 110 -16.34 10.38 -3.03
C VAL A 110 -16.47 10.69 -4.52
N PHE A 111 -17.52 11.42 -4.90
CA PHE A 111 -17.75 11.83 -6.28
C PHE A 111 -16.59 12.65 -6.82
N GLU A 112 -16.12 13.66 -6.07
CA GLU A 112 -14.98 14.49 -6.45
C GLU A 112 -13.69 13.68 -6.61
N ALA A 113 -13.43 12.70 -5.72
CA ALA A 113 -12.27 11.83 -5.82
C ALA A 113 -12.30 10.94 -7.07
N VAL A 114 -13.46 10.38 -7.40
CA VAL A 114 -13.66 9.59 -8.64
C VAL A 114 -13.47 10.47 -9.87
N VAL A 115 -14.02 11.68 -9.88
CA VAL A 115 -13.85 12.64 -10.98
C VAL A 115 -12.37 13.03 -11.14
N HIS A 116 -11.65 13.28 -10.04
CA HIS A 116 -10.22 13.54 -10.08
C HIS A 116 -9.46 12.36 -10.72
N TRP A 117 -9.75 11.14 -10.25
CA TRP A 117 -9.12 9.92 -10.78
C TRP A 117 -9.39 9.72 -12.26
N VAL A 118 -10.64 9.89 -12.74
CA VAL A 118 -10.95 9.76 -14.18
C VAL A 118 -10.19 10.80 -15.01
N ASN A 119 -10.09 12.04 -14.52
CA ASN A 119 -9.42 13.12 -15.23
C ASN A 119 -7.89 13.01 -15.26
N ALA A 120 -7.27 12.21 -14.37
CA ALA A 120 -5.84 12.04 -14.35
C ALA A 120 -5.29 11.18 -15.50
N ASP A 121 -6.11 10.30 -16.09
CA ASP A 121 -5.78 9.60 -17.34
C ASP A 121 -7.04 9.40 -18.21
N PRO A 122 -7.47 10.46 -18.94
CA PRO A 122 -8.71 10.43 -19.72
C PRO A 122 -8.68 9.45 -20.89
N ASP A 123 -7.52 8.94 -21.29
CA ASP A 123 -7.40 8.03 -22.43
C ASP A 123 -7.42 6.57 -21.98
N ALA A 124 -6.93 6.27 -20.78
CA ALA A 124 -7.04 4.93 -20.18
C ALA A 124 -8.33 4.70 -19.38
N ARG A 125 -9.07 5.76 -18.98
CA ARG A 125 -10.18 5.70 -18.01
C ARG A 125 -11.55 6.14 -18.58
N LYS A 126 -11.78 5.89 -19.87
CA LYS A 126 -13.04 6.20 -20.59
C LYS A 126 -14.08 5.10 -20.51
#